data_AF-A0A0L7K3L6-F1
#
_entry.id   AF-A0A0L7K3L6-F1
#
_cell.length_a   1.000
_cell.length_b   1.000
_cell.length_c   1.000
_cell.angle_alpha   90.00
_cell.angle_beta   90.00
_cell.angle_gamma   90.00
#
_symmetry.space_group_name_H-M   'P 1'
#
loop_
_entity.id
_entity.type
_entity.pdbx_description
1 polymer ?
#
loop_
_entity_poly.entity_id
_entity_poly.type
_entity_poly.pdbx_seq_one_letter_code
_entity_poly.pdbx_strand_id
1 'polypeptide(L)'
;MENLKNIWKPELYRIQMEAPVPKRIPSENCPDRPEFYGKEYHGIIGHKEATSLLENEPNGAFLIRKGNQQNDFYTLTWRYYLDIA
;
A
#
# COMPACT_ATOMS: atom_id res chain seq x y z
N MET A 1 -39.39 -20.02 7.00
CA MET A 1 -38.60 -19.29 5.98
C MET A 1 -37.76 -18.28 6.71
N GLU A 2 -36.46 -18.55 6.83
CA GLU A 2 -35.51 -17.64 7.49
C GLU A 2 -35.51 -16.27 6.81
N ASN A 3 -35.36 -15.24 7.63
CA ASN A 3 -35.58 -13.84 7.29
C ASN A 3 -34.47 -13.37 6.34
N LEU A 4 -34.69 -13.45 5.03
CA LEU A 4 -33.78 -12.99 3.95
C LEU A 4 -33.51 -11.46 3.98
N LYS A 5 -34.04 -10.72 4.96
CA LYS A 5 -33.93 -9.26 5.05
C LYS A 5 -32.51 -8.73 5.35
N ASN A 6 -31.55 -9.60 5.70
CA ASN A 6 -30.19 -9.23 6.10
C ASN A 6 -29.07 -9.84 5.23
N ILE A 7 -29.36 -10.33 4.02
CA ILE A 7 -28.32 -10.91 3.14
C ILE A 7 -27.34 -9.85 2.67
N TRP A 8 -27.85 -8.65 2.36
CA TRP A 8 -27.05 -7.54 1.87
C TRP A 8 -26.76 -6.57 3.01
N LYS A 9 -25.48 -6.37 3.28
CA LYS A 9 -24.92 -5.45 4.26
C LYS A 9 -24.43 -4.18 3.56
N PRO A 10 -25.31 -3.20 3.27
CA PRO A 10 -24.95 -1.99 2.53
C PRO A 10 -23.84 -1.18 3.22
N GLU A 11 -23.66 -1.34 4.52
CA GLU A 11 -22.56 -0.73 5.27
C GLU A 11 -21.19 -1.18 4.75
N LEU A 12 -21.03 -2.45 4.36
CA LEU A 12 -19.76 -2.96 3.83
C LEU A 12 -19.46 -2.38 2.45
N TYR A 13 -20.50 -2.24 1.62
CA TYR A 13 -20.38 -1.58 0.33
C TYR A 13 -19.99 -0.11 0.49
N ARG A 14 -20.61 0.60 1.44
CA ARG A 14 -20.28 2.00 1.72
C ARG A 14 -18.83 2.14 2.22
N ILE A 15 -18.39 1.28 3.13
CA ILE A 15 -16.99 1.24 3.61
C ILE A 15 -16.02 1.01 2.44
N GLN A 16 -16.35 0.12 1.50
CA GLN A 16 -15.53 -0.11 0.31
C GLN A 16 -15.46 1.13 -0.58
N MET A 17 -16.57 1.86 -0.75
CA MET A 17 -16.60 3.11 -1.53
C MET A 17 -15.82 4.25 -0.85
N GLU A 18 -15.73 4.26 0.48
CA GLU A 18 -14.96 5.22 1.27
C GLU A 18 -13.47 4.84 1.41
N ALA A 19 -13.10 3.61 1.03
CA ALA A 19 -11.73 3.13 1.17
C ALA A 19 -10.75 3.95 0.30
N PRO A 20 -9.53 4.21 0.80
CA PRO A 20 -8.54 4.99 0.06
C PRO A 20 -8.12 4.27 -1.23
N VAL A 21 -8.00 5.05 -2.31
CA VAL A 21 -7.55 4.55 -3.61
C VAL A 21 -6.03 4.36 -3.59
N PRO A 22 -5.50 3.26 -4.16
CA PRO A 22 -4.05 3.06 -4.24
C PRO A 22 -3.33 4.20 -4.97
N LYS A 23 -2.30 4.77 -4.35
CA LYS A 23 -1.41 5.78 -4.94
C LYS A 23 0.03 5.28 -4.96
N ARG A 24 0.52 4.92 -6.13
CA ARG A 24 1.92 4.53 -6.34
C ARG A 24 2.86 5.71 -6.05
N ILE A 25 3.92 5.47 -5.28
CA ILE A 25 5.08 6.37 -5.19
C ILE A 25 6.15 5.94 -6.21
N PRO A 26 6.45 6.73 -7.25
CA PRO A 26 7.39 6.35 -8.28
C PRO A 26 8.85 6.52 -7.81
N SER A 27 9.69 5.58 -8.20
CA SER A 27 11.16 5.68 -8.20
C SER A 27 11.66 5.59 -9.65
N GLU A 28 12.48 6.56 -10.06
CA GLU A 28 13.03 6.60 -11.41
C GLU A 28 14.29 5.73 -11.55
N ASN A 29 15.06 5.54 -10.48
CA ASN A 29 16.41 4.95 -10.55
C ASN A 29 16.54 3.69 -9.68
N CYS A 30 16.12 2.54 -10.22
CA CYS A 30 16.39 1.22 -9.61
C CYS A 30 16.93 0.26 -10.67
N PRO A 31 18.27 0.15 -10.83
CA PRO A 31 18.88 -0.73 -11.83
C PRO A 31 18.65 -2.22 -11.53
N ASP A 32 18.39 -2.58 -10.27
CA ASP A 32 18.11 -3.92 -9.79
C ASP A 32 16.62 -4.27 -9.78
N ARG A 33 15.78 -3.47 -10.46
CA ARG A 33 14.33 -3.66 -10.48
C ARG A 33 13.95 -5.00 -11.13
N PRO A 34 13.22 -5.87 -10.42
CA PRO A 34 12.70 -7.11 -11.01
C PRO A 34 11.68 -6.82 -12.11
N GLU A 35 11.63 -7.69 -13.13
CA GLU A 35 10.74 -7.53 -14.30
C GLU A 35 9.25 -7.47 -13.95
N PHE A 36 8.85 -8.04 -12.80
CA PHE A 36 7.48 -8.07 -12.33
C PHE A 36 7.07 -6.86 -11.48
N TYR A 37 7.99 -5.91 -11.24
CA TYR A 37 7.66 -4.63 -10.59
C TYR A 37 7.90 -3.43 -11.50
N GLY A 38 7.08 -2.40 -11.31
CA GLY A 38 7.19 -1.12 -11.99
C GLY A 38 7.91 -0.06 -11.15
N LYS A 39 7.53 1.20 -11.39
CA LYS A 39 8.10 2.37 -10.71
C LYS A 39 7.83 2.39 -9.21
N GLU A 40 6.93 1.56 -8.69
CA GLU A 40 6.72 1.37 -7.25
C GLU A 40 7.92 0.71 -6.55
N TYR A 41 8.82 0.02 -7.27
CA TYR A 41 10.01 -0.59 -6.66
C TYR A 41 11.12 0.45 -6.42
N HIS A 42 11.56 0.54 -5.17
CA HIS A 42 12.53 1.51 -4.67
C HIS A 42 13.91 0.91 -4.33
N GLY A 43 14.15 -0.34 -4.70
CA GLY A 43 15.43 -0.99 -4.40
C GLY A 43 15.54 -1.43 -2.94
N ILE A 44 16.77 -1.39 -2.44
CA ILE A 44 17.12 -1.81 -1.08
C ILE A 44 17.05 -0.59 -0.16
N ILE A 45 15.89 -0.40 0.46
CA ILE A 45 15.68 0.69 1.42
C ILE A 45 15.11 0.18 2.74
N GLY A 46 15.55 0.83 3.82
CA GLY A 46 15.15 0.48 5.18
C GLY A 46 13.70 0.87 5.49
N HIS A 47 13.16 0.34 6.60
CA HIS A 47 11.80 0.70 7.04
C HIS A 47 11.66 2.21 7.31
N LYS A 48 12.64 2.84 7.98
CA LYS A 48 12.59 4.27 8.31
C LYS A 48 12.54 5.18 7.07
N GLU A 49 13.37 4.87 6.08
CA GLU A 49 13.42 5.60 4.82
C GLU A 49 12.11 5.47 4.04
N ALA A 50 11.59 4.24 3.92
CA ALA A 50 10.30 4.00 3.28
C ALA A 50 9.14 4.72 3.98
N THR A 51 9.14 4.77 5.31
CA THR A 51 8.12 5.52 6.07
C THR A 51 8.24 7.02 5.82
N SER A 52 9.45 7.57 5.76
CA SER A 52 9.66 9.00 5.48
C SER A 52 9.18 9.38 4.07
N LEU A 53 9.39 8.53 3.07
CA LEU A 53 8.87 8.73 1.70
C LEU A 53 7.33 8.79 1.66
N LEU A 54 6.66 8.16 2.62
CA LEU A 54 5.20 8.15 2.73
C LEU A 54 4.66 9.23 3.67
N GLU A 55 5.50 9.97 4.41
CA GLU A 55 5.08 10.81 5.54
C GLU A 55 4.16 11.99 5.16
N ASN A 56 4.27 12.49 3.92
CA ASN A 56 3.44 13.59 3.43
C ASN A 56 2.45 13.16 2.33
N GLU A 57 2.32 11.86 2.11
CA GLU A 57 1.43 11.30 1.10
C GLU A 57 0.02 11.07 1.65
N PRO A 58 -1.02 10.98 0.79
CA PRO A 58 -2.37 10.61 1.25
C PRO A 58 -2.45 9.13 1.62
N ASN A 59 -3.53 8.76 2.33
CA ASN A 59 -3.87 7.35 2.54
C ASN A 59 -3.96 6.60 1.21
N GLY A 60 -3.52 5.35 1.21
CA GLY A 60 -3.41 4.53 0.00
C GLY A 60 -2.09 4.69 -0.74
N ALA A 61 -1.23 5.65 -0.34
CA ALA A 61 0.12 5.76 -0.89
C ALA A 61 0.98 4.54 -0.57
N PHE A 62 1.73 4.03 -1.55
CA PHE A 62 2.53 2.82 -1.37
C PHE A 62 3.80 2.74 -2.25
N LEU A 63 4.73 1.90 -1.82
CA LEU A 63 5.95 1.52 -2.54
C LEU A 63 6.35 0.07 -2.22
N ILE A 64 7.20 -0.52 -3.05
CA ILE A 64 7.81 -1.85 -2.88
C ILE A 64 9.32 -1.67 -2.61
N ARG A 65 9.86 -2.43 -1.67
CA ARG A 65 11.30 -2.39 -1.31
C ARG A 65 11.85 -3.76 -0.94
N LYS A 66 13.17 -3.90 -0.92
CA LYS A 66 13.89 -4.95 -0.18
C LYS A 66 14.48 -4.36 1.10
N GLY A 67 14.51 -5.16 2.17
CA GLY A 67 15.11 -4.73 3.45
C GLY A 67 16.63 -4.76 3.46
N ASN A 68 17.24 -5.68 2.71
CA ASN A 68 18.68 -5.80 2.49
C ASN A 68 18.94 -6.60 1.20
N GLN A 69 20.21 -6.77 0.81
CA GLN A 69 20.58 -7.52 -0.41
C GLN A 69 20.22 -9.01 -0.33
N GLN A 70 20.41 -9.64 0.84
CA GLN A 70 20.22 -11.08 1.07
C GLN A 70 18.76 -11.48 1.28
N ASN A 71 17.84 -10.54 1.41
CA ASN A 71 16.43 -10.85 1.57
C ASN A 71 15.89 -11.45 0.26
N ASP A 72 15.32 -12.65 0.36
CA ASP A 72 14.68 -13.33 -0.76
C ASP A 72 13.22 -12.91 -0.95
N PHE A 73 12.77 -11.89 -0.21
CA PHE A 73 11.41 -11.36 -0.28
C PHE A 73 11.40 -9.84 -0.43
N TYR A 74 10.31 -9.35 -0.99
CA TYR A 74 9.99 -7.94 -1.16
C TYR A 74 8.98 -7.50 -0.12
N THR A 75 8.95 -6.21 0.20
CA THR A 75 8.05 -5.62 1.19
C THR A 75 7.22 -4.53 0.56
N LEU A 76 5.90 -4.66 0.61
CA LEU A 76 4.97 -3.56 0.39
C LEU A 76 4.96 -2.67 1.64
N THR A 77 5.26 -1.39 1.46
CA THR A 77 5.08 -0.37 2.49
C THR A 77 3.99 0.57 2.01
N TRP A 78 2.98 0.82 2.84
CA TRP A 78 1.86 1.67 2.49
C TRP A 78 1.47 2.61 3.63
N ARG A 79 0.77 3.68 3.30
CA ARG A 79 0.25 4.65 4.26
C ARG A 79 -1.22 4.43 4.50
N TYR A 80 -1.56 4.30 5.77
CA TYR A 80 -2.92 4.34 6.25
C TYR A 80 -2.98 5.01 7.62
N TYR A 81 -3.70 6.12 7.70
CA TYR A 81 -4.05 6.82 8.93
C TYR A 81 -5.56 6.89 9.06
N LEU A 82 -6.09 6.47 10.21
CA LEU A 82 -7.46 6.78 10.59
C LEU A 82 -7.43 8.09 11.37
N ASP A 83 -8.12 9.11 10.88
CA ASP A 83 -8.51 10.24 11.72
C ASP A 83 -9.58 9.72 12.68
N ILE A 84 -9.15 9.30 13.87
CA ILE A 84 -10.07 8.99 14.96
C ILE A 84 -10.43 10.33 15.60
N ALA A 85 -11.56 10.91 15.17
CA ALA A 85 -12.18 12.07 15.81
C ALA A 85 -12.97 11.66 17.06
#